data_AF-A0A7S1UA59-F1
#
_entry.id   AF-A0A7S1UA59-F1
#
_cell.length_a   1.000
_cell.length_b   1.000
_cell.length_c   1.000
_cell.angle_alpha   90.00
_cell.angle_beta   90.00
_cell.angle_gamma   90.00
#
_symmetry.space_group_name_H-M   'P 1'
#
loop_
_entity.id
_entity.type
_entity.pdbx_description
1 polymer ?
#
loop_
_entity_poly.entity_id
_entity_poly.type
_entity_poly.pdbx_seq_one_letter_code
_entity_poly.pdbx_strand_id
1 'polypeptide(L)'
;RGSPNPNPKPNASPDPEPSRSRGPPRRMHPLVRDLYKRFLLVGREYPTGLADVRARAKAAILANAHLTEEVEIKRAVAKGRYMVREMYAVMQLKKYRAMRKRYEE
;
A
#
# COMPACT_ATOMS: atom_id res chain seq x y z
N ARG A 1 -26.44 34.23 69.47
CA ARG A 1 -26.45 35.51 68.73
C ARG A 1 -26.25 35.18 67.25
N GLY A 2 -27.29 35.35 66.42
CA GLY A 2 -27.17 35.50 64.97
C GLY A 2 -27.06 34.25 64.09
N SER A 3 -28.19 33.76 63.59
CA SER A 3 -28.34 33.27 62.19
C SER A 3 -28.16 34.46 61.21
N PRO A 4 -28.22 34.35 59.85
CA PRO A 4 -28.52 33.18 58.99
C PRO A 4 -27.75 33.08 57.62
N ASN A 5 -27.89 31.91 56.96
CA ASN A 5 -27.99 31.64 55.49
C ASN A 5 -26.84 32.03 54.51
N PRO A 6 -26.84 31.60 53.22
CA PRO A 6 -27.60 30.52 52.56
C PRO A 6 -26.73 29.55 51.75
N ASN A 7 -27.26 28.35 51.51
CA ASN A 7 -26.81 27.50 50.41
C ASN A 7 -27.36 28.02 49.07
N PRO A 8 -26.62 27.88 47.96
CA PRO A 8 -27.25 27.26 46.78
C PRO A 8 -26.35 26.21 46.10
N LYS A 9 -27.01 25.16 45.58
CA LYS A 9 -26.51 24.04 44.75
C LYS A 9 -26.04 24.56 43.35
N PRO A 10 -25.80 23.75 42.29
CA PRO A 10 -25.46 22.32 42.13
C PRO A 10 -24.30 22.08 41.10
N ASN A 11 -23.92 20.82 40.89
CA ASN A 11 -23.44 20.24 39.62
C ASN A 11 -22.04 20.62 39.07
N ALA A 12 -21.09 19.68 39.17
CA ALA A 12 -20.10 19.43 38.12
C ALA A 12 -19.70 17.95 38.20
N SER A 13 -20.43 17.10 37.47
CA SER A 13 -19.85 15.85 36.99
C SER A 13 -18.52 16.19 36.31
N PRO A 14 -17.38 15.57 36.67
CA PRO A 14 -16.21 15.68 35.82
C PRO A 14 -16.59 15.05 34.47
N ASP A 15 -16.38 15.81 33.40
CA ASP A 15 -16.70 15.44 32.02
C ASP A 15 -16.28 13.99 31.71
N PRO A 16 -17.07 13.22 30.93
CA PRO A 16 -16.60 11.94 30.42
C PRO A 16 -15.38 12.18 29.54
N GLU A 17 -14.30 11.45 29.82
CA GLU A 17 -13.10 11.45 28.97
C GLU A 17 -13.50 11.38 27.49
N PRO A 18 -12.92 12.21 26.60
CA PRO A 18 -13.23 12.14 25.18
C PRO A 18 -12.81 10.75 24.70
N SER A 19 -13.83 9.96 24.35
CA SER A 19 -13.73 8.68 23.68
C SER A 19 -12.72 8.78 22.54
N ARG A 20 -11.49 8.35 22.80
CA ARG A 20 -10.47 8.15 21.77
C ARG A 20 -10.94 7.02 20.88
N SER A 21 -11.77 7.37 19.90
CA SER A 21 -12.05 6.59 18.71
C SER A 21 -10.73 6.33 17.99
N ARG A 22 -10.01 5.28 18.41
CA ARG A 22 -9.01 4.64 17.56
C ARG A 22 -9.80 3.89 16.50
N GLY A 23 -10.10 4.58 15.40
CA GLY A 23 -10.72 3.99 14.23
C GLY A 23 -9.98 2.73 13.77
N PRO A 24 -10.64 1.84 13.01
CA PRO A 24 -10.06 0.57 12.60
C PRO A 24 -8.71 0.77 11.87
N PRO A 25 -7.73 -0.13 12.06
CA PRO A 25 -6.42 0.00 11.42
C PRO A 25 -6.61 0.06 9.90
N ARG A 26 -5.97 1.04 9.25
CA ARG A 26 -5.98 1.17 7.79
C ARG A 26 -5.32 -0.06 7.17
N ARG A 27 -6.13 -1.04 6.75
CA ARG A 27 -5.64 -2.27 6.10
C ARG A 27 -5.30 -1.95 4.64
N MET A 28 -4.16 -2.45 4.17
CA MET A 28 -3.75 -2.30 2.77
C MET A 28 -4.77 -2.96 1.84
N HIS A 29 -5.15 -2.26 0.77
CA HIS A 29 -6.14 -2.75 -0.18
C HIS A 29 -5.75 -4.12 -0.77
N PRO A 30 -6.66 -5.13 -0.82
CA PRO A 30 -6.32 -6.48 -1.26
C PRO A 30 -5.68 -6.56 -2.64
N LEU A 31 -6.11 -5.70 -3.57
CA LEU A 31 -5.54 -5.65 -4.93
C LEU A 31 -4.10 -5.15 -4.95
N VAL A 32 -3.73 -4.22 -4.06
CA VAL A 32 -2.37 -3.72 -3.93
C VAL A 32 -1.47 -4.84 -3.37
N ARG A 33 -2.00 -5.65 -2.44
CA ARG A 33 -1.29 -6.80 -1.89
C ARG A 33 -1.03 -7.88 -2.95
N ASP A 34 -2.03 -8.19 -3.76
CA ASP A 34 -1.89 -9.10 -4.92
C ASP A 34 -0.82 -8.57 -5.88
N LEU A 35 -0.90 -7.29 -6.26
CA LEU A 35 0.08 -6.66 -7.14
C LEU A 35 1.51 -6.75 -6.60
N TYR A 36 1.72 -6.45 -5.31
CA TYR A 36 3.04 -6.55 -4.69
C TYR A 36 3.60 -7.97 -4.74
N LYS A 37 2.78 -9.00 -4.48
CA LYS A 37 3.19 -10.41 -4.62
C LYS A 37 3.62 -10.74 -6.05
N ARG A 38 2.91 -10.23 -7.06
CA ARG A 38 3.28 -10.42 -8.47
C ARG A 38 4.64 -9.81 -8.81
N PHE A 39 4.94 -8.62 -8.31
CA PHE A 39 6.27 -8.01 -8.43
C PHE A 39 7.36 -8.87 -7.79
N LEU A 40 7.10 -9.43 -6.60
CA LEU A 40 8.05 -10.33 -5.95
C LEU A 40 8.26 -11.64 -6.71
N LEU A 41 7.23 -12.17 -7.37
CA LEU A 41 7.34 -13.37 -8.20
C LEU A 41 8.21 -13.10 -9.43
N VAL A 42 7.86 -12.09 -10.24
CA VAL A 42 8.64 -11.76 -11.44
C VAL A 42 10.07 -11.34 -11.10
N GLY A 43 10.26 -10.66 -9.95
CA GLY A 43 11.57 -10.21 -9.49
C GLY A 43 12.57 -11.34 -9.21
N ARG A 44 12.11 -12.59 -9.00
CA ARG A 44 13.02 -13.74 -8.82
C ARG A 44 13.79 -14.10 -10.09
N GLU A 45 13.17 -13.91 -11.26
CA GLU A 45 13.76 -14.22 -12.56
C GLU A 45 14.26 -12.97 -13.28
N TYR A 46 13.85 -11.79 -12.82
CA TYR A 46 14.18 -10.52 -13.47
C TYR A 46 15.68 -10.21 -13.41
N PRO A 47 16.30 -9.67 -14.48
CA PRO A 47 17.76 -9.53 -14.56
C PRO A 47 18.41 -8.71 -13.44
N THR A 48 17.73 -7.70 -12.90
CA THR A 48 18.24 -6.89 -11.77
C THR A 48 18.04 -7.57 -10.41
N GLY A 49 17.28 -8.67 -10.37
CA GLY A 49 17.03 -9.45 -9.16
C GLY A 49 15.90 -8.93 -8.26
N LEU A 50 15.57 -9.77 -7.27
CA LEU A 50 14.41 -9.58 -6.40
C LEU A 50 14.53 -8.37 -5.48
N ALA A 51 15.73 -8.07 -4.98
CA ALA A 51 15.96 -6.97 -4.05
C ALA A 51 15.61 -5.62 -4.69
N ASP A 52 16.09 -5.39 -5.91
CA ASP A 52 15.83 -4.16 -6.67
C ASP A 52 14.36 -4.01 -7.05
N VAL A 53 13.75 -5.08 -7.56
CA VAL A 53 12.32 -5.07 -7.92
C VAL A 53 11.47 -4.82 -6.69
N ARG A 54 11.80 -5.44 -5.55
CA ARG A 54 11.13 -5.22 -4.27
C ARG A 54 11.23 -3.77 -3.82
N ALA A 55 12.43 -3.17 -3.86
CA ALA A 55 12.66 -1.80 -3.44
C ALA A 55 11.85 -0.81 -4.31
N ARG A 56 11.89 -0.98 -5.63
CA ARG A 56 11.14 -0.14 -6.60
C ARG A 56 9.63 -0.30 -6.45
N ALA A 57 9.13 -1.54 -6.32
CA ALA A 57 7.71 -1.79 -6.12
C ALA A 57 7.21 -1.17 -4.80
N LYS A 58 7.97 -1.29 -3.72
CA LYS A 58 7.65 -0.67 -2.43
C LYS A 58 7.61 0.85 -2.55
N ALA A 59 8.61 1.48 -3.16
CA ALA A 59 8.65 2.93 -3.36
C ALA A 59 7.44 3.42 -4.18
N ALA A 60 7.10 2.73 -5.27
CA ALA A 60 5.97 3.09 -6.12
C ALA A 60 4.62 2.95 -5.39
N ILE A 61 4.43 1.90 -4.59
CA ILE A 61 3.22 1.72 -3.79
C ILE A 61 3.10 2.82 -2.72
N LEU A 62 4.20 3.16 -2.04
CA LEU A 62 4.21 4.21 -1.02
C LEU A 62 3.93 5.60 -1.62
N ALA A 63 4.43 5.89 -2.82
CA ALA A 63 4.13 7.14 -3.51
C ALA A 63 2.62 7.34 -3.79
N ASN A 64 1.87 6.25 -3.90
CA ASN A 64 0.42 6.25 -4.13
C ASN A 64 -0.38 5.97 -2.84
N ALA A 65 0.24 5.99 -1.66
CA ALA A 65 -0.44 5.66 -0.40
C ALA A 65 -1.52 6.68 0.02
N HIS A 66 -1.52 7.86 -0.60
CA HIS A 66 -2.51 8.91 -0.40
C HIS A 66 -3.85 8.63 -1.11
N LEU A 67 -3.88 7.69 -2.08
CA LEU A 67 -5.10 7.34 -2.81
C LEU A 67 -6.10 6.65 -1.87
N THR A 68 -7.27 7.26 -1.69
CA THR A 68 -8.38 6.72 -0.89
C THR A 68 -9.52 6.18 -1.75
N GLU A 69 -9.68 6.72 -2.96
CA GLU A 69 -10.79 6.38 -3.84
C GLU A 69 -10.57 5.04 -4.55
N GLU A 70 -11.58 4.17 -4.49
CA GLU A 70 -11.53 2.81 -5.04
C GLU A 70 -11.17 2.80 -6.54
N VAL A 71 -11.70 3.76 -7.29
CA VAL A 71 -11.47 3.87 -8.74
C VAL A 71 -10.01 4.22 -9.03
N GLU A 72 -9.42 5.11 -8.24
CA GLU A 72 -8.01 5.53 -8.40
C GLU A 72 -7.06 4.39 -8.03
N ILE A 73 -7.35 3.67 -6.94
CA ILE A 73 -6.61 2.48 -6.53
C ILE A 73 -6.64 1.43 -7.66
N LYS A 74 -7.81 1.15 -8.23
CA LYS A 74 -7.96 0.21 -9.35
C LYS A 74 -7.15 0.63 -10.57
N ARG A 75 -7.16 1.92 -10.93
CA ARG A 75 -6.36 2.47 -12.06
C ARG A 75 -4.86 2.31 -11.80
N ALA A 76 -4.38 2.68 -10.62
CA ALA A 76 -2.98 2.52 -10.23
C ALA A 76 -2.55 1.04 -10.24
N VAL A 77 -3.40 0.15 -9.72
CA VAL A 77 -3.15 -1.30 -9.75
C VAL A 77 -3.12 -1.83 -11.18
N ALA A 78 -4.01 -1.38 -12.06
CA ALA A 78 -4.03 -1.78 -13.46
C ALA A 78 -2.73 -1.41 -14.18
N LYS A 79 -2.22 -0.19 -13.94
CA LYS A 79 -0.91 0.25 -14.42
C LYS A 79 0.22 -0.64 -13.89
N GLY A 80 0.20 -0.97 -12.59
CA GLY A 80 1.19 -1.89 -12.01
C GLY A 80 1.16 -3.29 -12.62
N ARG A 81 -0.04 -3.83 -12.89
CA ARG A 81 -0.21 -5.14 -13.55
C ARG A 81 0.32 -5.13 -14.98
N TYR A 82 0.14 -4.02 -15.70
CA TYR A 82 0.75 -3.82 -17.02
C TYR A 82 2.28 -3.88 -16.93
N MET A 83 2.89 -3.16 -15.98
CA MET A 83 4.34 -3.19 -15.77
C MET A 83 4.88 -4.60 -15.47
N VAL A 84 4.17 -5.40 -14.68
CA VAL A 84 4.56 -6.81 -14.45
C VAL A 84 4.60 -7.61 -15.75
N ARG A 85 3.63 -7.41 -16.67
CA ARG A 85 3.63 -8.07 -17.99
C ARG A 85 4.82 -7.63 -18.84
N GLU A 86 5.13 -6.34 -18.85
CA GLU A 86 6.30 -5.81 -19.57
C GLU A 86 7.60 -6.44 -19.04
N MET A 87 7.73 -6.62 -17.73
CA MET A 87 8.89 -7.31 -17.15
C MET A 87 9.03 -8.75 -17.66
N TYR A 88 7.92 -9.50 -17.76
CA TYR A 88 7.93 -10.83 -18.38
C TYR A 88 8.32 -10.76 -19.86
N ALA A 89 7.75 -9.82 -20.63
CA ALA A 89 8.04 -9.65 -22.05
C ALA A 89 9.54 -9.38 -22.29
N VAL A 90 10.16 -8.52 -21.50
CA VAL A 90 11.61 -8.22 -21.58
C VAL A 90 12.44 -9.47 -21.32
N MET A 91 12.08 -10.29 -20.33
CA MET A 91 12.78 -11.55 -20.06
C MET A 91 12.64 -12.52 -21.24
N GLN A 92 11.45 -12.67 -21.82
CA GLN A 92 11.24 -13.52 -22.99
C GLN A 92 12.03 -13.03 -24.21
N LEU A 93 12.07 -11.72 -24.45
CA LEU A 93 12.86 -11.14 -25.53
C LEU A 93 14.36 -11.41 -25.35
N LYS A 94 14.88 -11.32 -24.12
CA LYS A 94 16.28 -11.68 -23.82
C LYS A 94 16.55 -13.15 -24.11
N LYS A 95 15.65 -14.05 -23.67
CA LYS A 95 15.75 -15.50 -23.94
C LYS A 95 15.75 -15.79 -25.45
N TYR A 96 14.83 -15.17 -26.18
CA TYR A 96 14.75 -15.29 -27.64
C TYR A 96 16.03 -14.81 -28.34
N ARG A 97 16.57 -13.63 -27.99
CA ARG A 97 17.82 -13.12 -28.55
C ARG A 97 19.00 -14.07 -28.32
N ALA A 98 19.10 -14.65 -27.12
CA ALA A 98 20.15 -15.60 -26.79
C ALA A 98 20.01 -16.92 -27.57
N MET A 99 18.80 -17.43 -27.73
CA MET A 99 18.51 -18.60 -28.56
C MET A 99 18.89 -18.33 -30.02
N ARG A 100 18.40 -17.23 -30.59
CA ARG A 100 18.62 -16.89 -32.00
C ARG A 100 20.12 -16.80 -32.35
N LYS A 101 20.92 -16.17 -31.48
CA LYS A 101 22.37 -16.07 -31.66
C LYS A 101 23.05 -17.44 -31.83
N ARG A 102 22.58 -18.47 -31.12
CA ARG A 102 23.17 -19.82 -31.18
C ARG A 102 22.82 -20.60 -32.45
N TYR A 103 21.77 -20.20 -33.16
CA TYR A 103 21.35 -20.82 -34.42
C TYR A 103 21.87 -20.04 -35.65
N GLU A 104 22.31 -18.80 -35.46
CA GLU A 104 22.90 -17.95 -36.51
C GLU A 104 24.44 -18.09 -36.58
N GLU A 105 25.07 -18.77 -35.61
CA GLU A 105 26.47 -19.24 -35.61
C GLU A 105 26.58 -20.65 -36.21
#